data_AF-A0AA43IIS3-F1
#
_entry.id   AF-A0AA43IIS3-F1
#
_cell.length_a   1.000
_cell.length_b   1.000
_cell.length_c   1.000
_cell.angle_alpha   90.00
_cell.angle_beta   90.00
_cell.angle_gamma   90.00
#
_symmetry.space_group_name_H-M   'P 1'
#
loop_
_entity.id
_entity.type
_entity.pdbx_description
1 polymer ?
#
loop_
_entity_poly.entity_id
_entity_poly.type
_entity_poly.pdbx_seq_one_letter_code
_entity_poly.pdbx_strand_id
1 'polypeptide(L)' 'MRKLFSKGERVRSKIDGKVMEVLKYIKNNFVEVRWFDLEKKEIRVRRIKEDKLSKAL' A
#
# COMPACT_ATOMS: atom_id res chain seq x y z
N MET A 1 -8.43 15.76 -6.07
CA MET A 1 -8.13 14.30 -6.18
C MET A 1 -8.50 13.67 -4.86
N ARG A 2 -9.55 12.84 -4.83
CA ARG A 2 -10.01 12.20 -3.59
C ARG A 2 -8.99 11.11 -3.24
N LYS A 3 -8.49 11.10 -2.01
CA LYS A 3 -7.59 10.04 -1.49
C LYS A 3 -8.46 9.03 -0.75
N LEU A 4 -8.38 7.74 -1.10
CA LEU A 4 -9.11 6.67 -0.41
C LEU A 4 -8.43 6.25 0.90
N PHE A 5 -7.12 6.47 1.02
CA PHE A 5 -6.29 6.08 2.15
C PHE A 5 -5.48 7.29 2.67
N SER A 6 -5.07 7.22 3.93
CA SER A 6 -4.20 8.20 4.57
C SER A 6 -2.77 7.68 4.73
N LYS A 7 -1.80 8.58 4.89
CA LYS A 7 -0.42 8.17 5.24
C LYS A 7 -0.44 7.48 6.61
N GLY A 8 0.25 6.34 6.73
CA GLY A 8 0.25 5.47 7.90
C GLY A 8 -0.93 4.50 7.96
N GLU A 9 -1.90 4.60 7.04
CA GLU A 9 -3.04 3.69 7.01
C GLU A 9 -2.60 2.29 6.56
N ARG A 10 -3.15 1.25 7.21
CA ARG A 10 -2.95 -0.13 6.81
C ARG A 10 -3.93 -0.48 5.69
N VAL A 11 -3.38 -0.98 4.59
CA VAL A 11 -4.12 -1.38 3.39
C VAL A 11 -3.76 -2.82 3.03
N ARG A 12 -4.70 -3.51 2.42
CA ARG A 12 -4.50 -4.85 1.88
C ARG A 12 -4.45 -4.79 0.36
N SER A 13 -3.40 -5.39 -0.20
CA SER A 13 -3.28 -5.59 -1.64
C SER A 13 -4.29 -6.64 -2.11
N LYS A 14 -5.09 -6.30 -3.12
CA LYS A 14 -6.04 -7.22 -3.77
C LYS A 14 -5.34 -8.23 -4.68
N ILE A 15 -4.05 -8.05 -4.97
CA ILE A 15 -3.29 -8.90 -5.90
C ILE A 15 -2.78 -10.14 -5.19
N ASP A 16 -2.22 -9.97 -3.99
CA ASP A 16 -1.49 -11.01 -3.24
C ASP A 16 -1.98 -11.15 -1.79
N GLY A 17 -2.98 -10.36 -1.38
CA GLY A 17 -3.54 -10.41 -0.02
C GLY A 17 -2.64 -9.81 1.06
N LYS A 18 -1.45 -9.28 0.72
CA LYS A 18 -0.50 -8.76 1.70
C LYS A 18 -1.01 -7.46 2.33
N VAL A 19 -0.80 -7.34 3.64
CA VAL A 19 -1.06 -6.10 4.39
C VAL A 19 0.17 -5.21 4.34
N MET A 20 -0.06 -3.95 3.99
CA MET A 20 0.97 -2.94 3.74
C MET A 20 0.57 -1.63 4.41
N GLU A 21 1.53 -0.74 4.62
CA GLU A 21 1.32 0.59 5.17
C GLU A 21 1.50 1.64 4.08
N VAL A 22 0.58 2.61 4.01
CA VAL A 22 0.64 3.71 3.05
C VAL A 22 1.70 4.73 3.48
N LEU A 23 2.65 5.00 2.59
CA LEU A 23 3.67 6.03 2.79
C LEU A 23 3.23 7.38 2.21
N LYS A 24 2.81 7.39 0.95
CA LYS A 24 2.38 8.62 0.26
C LYS A 24 1.52 8.34 -0.96
N TYR A 25 0.75 9.35 -1.31
CA TYR A 25 0.06 9.42 -2.59
C TYR A 25 0.95 10.04 -3.67
N ILE A 26 0.86 9.49 -4.86
CA ILE A 26 1.56 9.90 -6.06
C ILE A 26 0.50 10.27 -7.12
N LYS A 27 0.90 11.05 -8.13
CA LYS A 27 0.05 11.34 -9.30
C LYS A 27 -0.49 10.05 -9.94
N ASN A 28 -1.60 10.18 -10.66
CA ASN A 28 -2.30 9.08 -11.35
C ASN A 28 -2.84 7.97 -10.42
N ASN A 29 -3.31 8.36 -9.23
CA ASN A 29 -3.89 7.45 -8.21
C ASN A 29 -2.93 6.32 -7.81
N PHE A 30 -1.62 6.57 -7.81
CA PHE A 30 -0.64 5.64 -7.27
C PHE A 30 -0.43 5.89 -5.80
N VAL A 31 -0.29 4.81 -5.04
CA VAL A 31 0.00 4.82 -3.61
C VAL A 31 1.32 4.10 -3.41
N GLU A 32 2.27 4.79 -2.79
CA GLU A 32 3.50 4.17 -2.33
C GLU A 32 3.22 3.51 -0.99
N VAL A 33 3.47 2.21 -0.93
CA VAL A 33 3.21 1.37 0.24
C VAL A 33 4.48 0.66 0.65
N ARG A 34 4.61 0.37 1.95
CA ARG A 34 5.68 -0.47 2.48
C ARG A 34 5.13 -1.67 3.22
N TRP A 35 5.86 -2.76 3.21
CA TRP A 35 5.62 -3.90 4.08
C TRP A 35 6.93 -4.55 4.45
N PHE A 36 6.92 -5.30 5.55
CA PHE A 36 8.04 -6.14 5.92
C PHE A 36 7.91 -7.48 5.20
N ASP A 37 8.90 -7.81 4.37
CA ASP A 37 8.98 -9.10 3.70
C ASP A 37 9.58 -10.13 4.65
N LEU A 38 8.76 -11.08 5.11
CA LEU A 38 9.18 -12.08 6.09
C LEU A 38 10.20 -13.07 5.51
N GLU A 39 10.18 -13.32 4.21
CA GLU A 39 11.10 -14.26 3.56
C GLU A 39 12.50 -13.66 3.49
N LYS A 40 12.58 -12.40 3.09
CA LYS A 40 13.86 -11.69 2.91
C LYS A 40 14.32 -10.90 4.13
N LYS A 41 13.46 -10.81 5.16
CA LYS A 41 13.68 -10.04 6.39
C LYS A 41 14.04 -8.57 6.12
N GLU A 42 13.41 -7.97 5.10
CA GLU A 42 13.69 -6.60 4.66
C GLU A 42 12.39 -5.79 4.52
N ILE A 43 12.50 -4.46 4.63
CA ILE A 43 11.38 -3.56 4.29
C ILE A 43 11.35 -3.37 2.78
N ARG A 44 10.23 -3.72 2.16
CA ARG A 44 9.98 -3.48 0.75
C ARG A 44 9.04 -2.30 0.56
N VAL A 45 9.31 -1.53 -0.49
CA VAL A 45 8.49 -0.41 -0.92
C VAL A 45 8.01 -0.66 -2.34
N ARG A 46 6.73 -0.45 -2.62
CA ARG A 46 6.16 -0.57 -3.95
C ARG A 46 5.17 0.54 -4.22
N ARG A 47 5.03 0.89 -5.49
CA ARG A 47 3.96 1.78 -5.96
C ARG A 47 2.86 0.92 -6.55
N ILE A 48 1.67 1.02 -5.99
CA ILE A 48 0.50 0.24 -6.39
C ILE A 48 -0.62 1.23 -6.72
N LYS A 49 -1.41 0.95 -7.76
CA LYS A 49 -2.59 1.77 -8.04
C LYS A 49 -3.62 1.60 -6.92
N GLU A 50 -4.26 2.69 -6.55
CA GLU A 50 -5.23 2.76 -5.45
C GLU A 50 -6.39 1.76 -5.59
N ASP A 51 -6.85 1.50 -6.82
CA ASP A 51 -7.92 0.53 -7.14
C ASP A 51 -7.59 -0.91 -6.76
N LYS A 52 -6.29 -1.26 -6.76
CA LYS A 52 -5.77 -2.57 -6.35
C LYS A 52 -5.55 -2.70 -4.84
N LEU A 53 -5.88 -1.68 -4.07
CA LEU A 53 -5.80 -1.68 -2.62
C LEU A 53 -7.20 -1.69 -2.00
N SER A 54 -7.27 -2.16 -0.76
CA SER A 54 -8.47 -2.14 0.09
C SER A 54 -8.07 -1.76 1.50
N LYS A 55 -8.99 -1.19 2.30
CA LYS A 55 -8.70 -0.94 3.71
C LYS A 55 -8.48 -2.28 4.40
N ALA A 56 -7.38 -2.40 5.14
CA ALA A 56 -7.22 -3.51 6.06
C ALA A 56 -7.96 -3.10 7.34
N LEU A 57 -9.14 -3.72 7.56
CA LEU A 57 -9.84 -3.64 8.84
C LEU A 57 -8.95 -4.17 9.97
#